data_AF-A0A2R6LHV7-F1
#
_entry.id   AF-A0A2R6LHV7-F1
#
_cell.length_a   1.000
_cell.length_b   1.000
_cell.length_c   1.000
_cell.angle_alpha   90.00
_cell.angle_beta   90.00
_cell.angle_gamma   90.00
#
_symmetry.space_group_name_H-M   'P 1'
#
loop_
_entity.id
_entity.type
_entity.pdbx_description
1 polymer ?
#
loop_
_entity_poly.entity_id
_entity_poly.type
_entity_poly.pdbx_seq_one_letter_code
_entity_poly.pdbx_strand_id
1 'polypeptide(L)'
;MSHDTRRVHLVDAFTTDPLSGNAAGLVPDAEGLTDDQMGAIARELNASETAFLLPSDDAERRVRYFTPTQEVDLCGHATVASHAWLAEAGRIDDGTHGLATNVGVIEVTVDEGSVWMTQDDAVVETVDLDHGRVAEVLGADPATLRDVGADLPLATASTGLGYLVVPVNFL
;
A
#
# COMPACT_ATOMS: atom_id res chain seq x y z
N MET A 1 10.67 -31.28 -19.61
CA MET A 1 11.15 -30.26 -18.66
C MET A 1 9.93 -29.80 -17.90
N SER A 2 9.89 -29.99 -16.58
CA SER A 2 8.85 -29.36 -15.77
C SER A 2 9.24 -27.89 -15.66
N HIS A 3 8.47 -26.99 -16.26
CA HIS A 3 8.64 -25.56 -16.03
C HIS A 3 8.01 -25.25 -14.67
N ASP A 4 8.75 -24.61 -13.77
CA ASP A 4 8.15 -24.03 -12.56
C ASP A 4 7.30 -22.85 -13.00
N THR A 5 6.01 -22.88 -12.68
CA THR A 5 5.02 -21.87 -13.08
C THR A 5 4.41 -21.26 -11.84
N ARG A 6 4.27 -19.93 -11.81
CA ARG A 6 3.62 -19.19 -10.73
C ARG A 6 2.38 -18.48 -11.25
N ARG A 7 1.34 -18.46 -10.42
CA ARG A 7 0.16 -17.62 -10.67
C ARG A 7 0.45 -16.20 -10.21
N VAL A 8 0.04 -15.25 -11.02
CA VAL A 8 0.09 -13.82 -10.71
C VAL A 8 -1.30 -13.25 -10.91
N HIS A 9 -1.69 -12.34 -10.04
CA HIS A 9 -2.96 -11.61 -10.11
C HIS A 9 -2.67 -10.12 -10.15
N LEU A 10 -3.54 -9.37 -10.83
CA LEU A 10 -3.62 -7.93 -10.71
C LEU A 10 -4.94 -7.63 -9.99
N VAL A 11 -4.87 -6.93 -8.86
CA VAL A 11 -6.00 -6.71 -7.97
C VAL A 11 -6.09 -5.22 -7.66
N ASP A 12 -7.27 -4.64 -7.90
CA ASP A 12 -7.53 -3.23 -7.68
C ASP A 12 -7.93 -2.99 -6.21
N ALA A 13 -7.09 -2.30 -5.45
CA ALA A 13 -7.40 -1.89 -4.08
C ALA A 13 -8.30 -0.64 -4.03
N PHE A 14 -9.05 -0.51 -2.94
CA PHE A 14 -9.89 0.66 -2.63
C PHE A 14 -11.01 0.94 -3.65
N THR A 15 -11.49 -0.11 -4.32
CA THR A 15 -12.59 -0.01 -5.25
C THR A 15 -13.38 -1.31 -5.32
N THR A 16 -14.63 -1.21 -5.78
CA THR A 16 -15.45 -2.35 -6.24
C THR A 16 -15.63 -2.35 -7.76
N ASP A 17 -15.16 -1.31 -8.45
CA ASP A 17 -15.27 -1.17 -9.90
C ASP A 17 -13.97 -1.64 -10.58
N PRO A 18 -14.02 -2.52 -11.60
CA PRO A 18 -12.82 -2.97 -12.30
C PRO A 18 -12.04 -1.82 -12.94
N LEU A 19 -10.71 -1.95 -12.96
CA LEU A 19 -9.78 -1.01 -13.61
C LEU A 19 -9.84 0.41 -13.01
N SER A 20 -10.06 0.47 -11.70
CA SER A 20 -10.09 1.70 -10.92
C SER A 20 -9.35 1.51 -9.60
N GLY A 21 -9.35 2.50 -8.72
CA GLY A 21 -8.60 2.40 -7.45
C GLY A 21 -7.09 2.34 -7.67
N ASN A 22 -6.39 1.55 -6.85
CA ASN A 22 -4.95 1.38 -6.95
C ASN A 22 -4.56 -0.09 -7.19
N ALA A 23 -4.07 -0.39 -8.39
CA ALA A 23 -3.74 -1.75 -8.82
C ALA A 23 -2.47 -2.27 -8.15
N ALA A 24 -2.57 -3.44 -7.51
CA ALA A 24 -1.45 -4.18 -6.94
C ALA A 24 -1.23 -5.51 -7.68
N GLY A 25 0.03 -5.85 -7.93
CA GLY A 25 0.40 -7.21 -8.29
C GLY A 25 0.28 -8.14 -7.09
N LEU A 26 -0.05 -9.40 -7.31
CA LEU A 26 -0.12 -10.41 -6.26
C LEU A 26 0.42 -11.76 -6.74
N VAL A 27 1.38 -12.31 -5.99
CA VAL A 27 1.86 -13.68 -6.12
C VAL A 27 1.43 -14.44 -4.86
N PRO A 28 0.36 -15.25 -4.92
CA PRO A 28 -0.26 -15.82 -3.73
C PRO A 28 0.51 -17.00 -3.14
N ASP A 29 1.42 -17.60 -3.91
CA ASP A 29 2.23 -18.75 -3.51
C ASP A 29 3.71 -18.48 -3.90
N ALA A 30 4.39 -17.64 -3.11
CA ALA A 30 5.74 -17.14 -3.40
C ALA A 30 6.89 -17.93 -2.72
N GLU A 31 6.57 -19.03 -2.04
CA GLU A 31 7.57 -19.89 -1.39
C GLU A 31 8.62 -20.40 -2.40
N GLY A 32 9.88 -20.35 -2.00
CA GLY A 32 11.02 -20.78 -2.83
C GLY A 32 11.46 -19.79 -3.90
N LEU A 33 10.80 -18.63 -4.04
CA LEU A 33 11.31 -17.55 -4.87
C LEU A 33 12.46 -16.83 -4.15
N THR A 34 13.52 -16.52 -4.90
CA THR A 34 14.60 -15.64 -4.45
C THR A 34 14.19 -14.17 -4.62
N ASP A 35 14.90 -13.27 -3.94
CA ASP A 35 14.69 -11.82 -4.02
C ASP A 35 14.81 -11.31 -5.46
N ASP A 36 15.79 -11.81 -6.22
CA ASP A 36 15.97 -11.48 -7.63
C ASP A 36 14.77 -11.92 -8.48
N GLN A 37 14.18 -13.09 -8.19
CA GLN A 37 13.00 -13.57 -8.88
C GLN A 37 11.74 -12.76 -8.51
N MET A 38 11.56 -12.42 -7.24
CA MET A 38 10.45 -11.56 -6.81
C MET A 38 10.56 -10.18 -7.47
N GLY A 39 11.74 -9.57 -7.46
CA GLY A 39 11.99 -8.31 -8.14
C GLY A 39 11.80 -8.38 -9.66
N ALA A 40 12.19 -9.48 -10.30
CA ALA A 40 11.96 -9.69 -11.73
C ALA A 40 10.45 -9.81 -12.06
N ILE A 41 9.68 -10.54 -11.25
CA ILE A 41 8.22 -10.66 -11.41
C ILE A 41 7.54 -9.29 -11.19
N ALA A 42 7.91 -8.57 -10.14
CA ALA A 42 7.34 -7.24 -9.87
C ALA A 42 7.60 -6.26 -11.02
N ARG A 43 8.81 -6.31 -11.61
CA ARG A 43 9.15 -5.52 -12.79
C ARG A 43 8.35 -5.92 -14.03
N GLU A 44 8.13 -7.22 -14.24
CA GLU A 44 7.33 -7.73 -15.36
C GLU A 44 5.86 -7.30 -15.25
N LEU A 45 5.29 -7.34 -14.04
CA LEU A 45 3.92 -6.91 -13.77
C LEU A 45 3.75 -5.38 -13.88
N ASN A 46 4.78 -4.62 -13.50
CA ASN A 46 4.82 -3.16 -13.58
C ASN A 46 3.61 -2.45 -12.91
N ALA A 47 3.03 -3.08 -11.89
CA ALA A 47 2.15 -2.40 -10.92
C ALA A 47 2.99 -1.49 -10.01
N SER A 48 2.34 -0.59 -9.26
CA SER A 48 3.07 0.27 -8.32
C SER A 48 3.84 -0.59 -7.30
N GLU A 49 3.16 -1.60 -6.75
CA GLU A 49 3.73 -2.61 -5.88
C GLU A 49 3.13 -4.00 -6.17
N THR A 50 3.93 -5.04 -5.93
CA THR A 50 3.51 -6.45 -6.00
C THR A 50 3.70 -7.11 -4.63
N ALA A 51 2.64 -7.69 -4.09
CA ALA A 51 2.66 -8.48 -2.86
C ALA A 51 3.01 -9.95 -3.15
N PHE A 52 3.95 -10.49 -2.39
CA PHE A 52 4.36 -11.90 -2.44
C PHE A 52 3.97 -12.56 -1.13
N LEU A 53 3.04 -13.51 -1.16
CA LEU A 53 2.59 -14.23 0.04
C LEU A 53 3.46 -15.47 0.28
N LEU A 54 3.94 -15.61 1.51
CA LEU A 54 4.81 -16.68 1.98
C LEU A 54 4.24 -17.32 3.25
N PRO A 55 4.64 -18.57 3.56
CA PRO A 55 4.46 -19.13 4.90
C PRO A 55 5.14 -18.25 5.98
N SER A 56 4.64 -18.33 7.20
CA SER A 56 5.19 -17.63 8.38
C SER A 56 5.11 -18.53 9.61
N ASP A 57 6.10 -18.41 10.50
CA ASP A 57 6.10 -19.07 11.80
C ASP A 57 5.46 -18.20 12.91
N ASP A 58 5.48 -16.87 12.74
CA ASP A 58 5.06 -15.89 13.75
C ASP A 58 3.65 -15.34 13.53
N ALA A 59 3.03 -15.68 12.39
CA ALA A 59 1.75 -15.15 11.94
C ALA A 59 1.08 -16.14 11.00
N GLU A 60 -0.17 -15.90 10.57
CA GLU A 60 -0.85 -16.79 9.63
C GLU A 60 -0.14 -16.83 8.27
N ARG A 61 0.44 -15.70 7.84
CA ARG A 61 1.18 -15.54 6.59
C ARG A 61 2.26 -14.49 6.74
N ARG A 62 3.24 -14.53 5.84
CA ARG A 62 4.19 -13.46 5.61
C ARG A 62 3.91 -12.82 4.26
N VAL A 63 4.18 -11.53 4.15
CA VAL A 63 4.16 -10.82 2.88
C VAL A 63 5.45 -10.02 2.70
N ARG A 64 5.93 -9.98 1.45
CA ARG A 64 6.95 -9.04 1.00
C ARG A 64 6.40 -8.20 -0.14
N TYR A 65 6.85 -6.96 -0.24
CA TYR A 65 6.34 -6.01 -1.24
C TYR A 65 7.47 -5.52 -2.11
N PHE A 66 7.28 -5.58 -3.42
CA PHE A 66 8.26 -5.06 -4.37
C PHE A 66 7.60 -4.04 -5.29
N THR A 67 8.23 -2.88 -5.41
CA THR A 67 8.05 -2.01 -6.58
C THR A 67 8.76 -2.64 -7.78
N PRO A 68 8.63 -2.09 -9.01
CA PRO A 68 9.41 -2.56 -10.16
C PRO A 68 10.94 -2.45 -10.00
N THR A 69 11.41 -1.71 -8.99
CA THR A 69 12.83 -1.34 -8.83
C THR A 69 13.47 -1.83 -7.54
N GLN A 70 12.69 -2.03 -6.47
CA GLN A 70 13.20 -2.38 -5.14
C GLN A 70 12.09 -2.97 -4.26
N GLU A 71 12.51 -3.67 -3.21
CA GLU A 71 11.63 -4.04 -2.09
C GLU A 71 11.26 -2.81 -1.25
N VAL A 72 10.05 -2.82 -0.68
CA VAL A 72 9.60 -1.87 0.33
C VAL A 72 9.07 -2.62 1.56
N ASP A 73 9.28 -2.05 2.75
CA ASP A 73 9.06 -2.79 3.99
C ASP A 73 7.57 -2.99 4.34
N LEU A 74 6.72 -2.06 3.89
CA LEU A 74 5.28 -2.10 4.09
C LEU A 74 4.57 -1.41 2.92
N CYS A 75 3.42 -1.94 2.51
CA CYS A 75 2.60 -1.31 1.48
C CYS A 75 1.10 -1.55 1.74
N GLY A 76 0.39 -0.48 2.09
CA GLY A 76 -1.00 -0.59 2.54
C GLY A 76 -1.98 -1.10 1.49
N HIS A 77 -1.98 -0.52 0.28
CA HIS A 77 -2.92 -0.92 -0.77
C HIS A 77 -2.67 -2.36 -1.25
N ALA A 78 -1.40 -2.80 -1.31
CA ALA A 78 -1.05 -4.18 -1.66
C ALA A 78 -1.45 -5.18 -0.54
N THR A 79 -1.40 -4.78 0.73
CA THR A 79 -1.99 -5.55 1.85
C THR A 79 -3.49 -5.71 1.66
N VAL A 80 -4.21 -4.60 1.42
CA VAL A 80 -5.66 -4.58 1.19
C VAL A 80 -6.04 -5.47 0.01
N ALA A 81 -5.37 -5.30 -1.14
CA ALA A 81 -5.59 -6.10 -2.34
C ALA A 81 -5.35 -7.60 -2.09
N SER A 82 -4.24 -7.96 -1.44
CA SER A 82 -3.90 -9.36 -1.18
C SER A 82 -4.92 -10.06 -0.25
N HIS A 83 -5.41 -9.37 0.78
CA HIS A 83 -6.40 -9.94 1.71
C HIS A 83 -7.80 -9.99 1.11
N ALA A 84 -8.19 -8.98 0.31
CA ALA A 84 -9.44 -9.02 -0.43
C ALA A 84 -9.47 -10.23 -1.39
N TRP A 85 -8.37 -10.47 -2.11
CA TRP A 85 -8.24 -11.65 -2.97
C TRP A 85 -8.26 -12.96 -2.18
N LEU A 86 -7.58 -13.03 -1.02
CA LEU A 86 -7.59 -14.23 -0.18
C LEU A 86 -9.01 -14.56 0.29
N ALA A 87 -9.78 -13.56 0.71
CA ALA A 87 -11.16 -13.72 1.15
C ALA A 87 -12.06 -14.18 0.00
N GLU A 88 -12.00 -13.51 -1.15
CA GLU A 88 -12.78 -13.88 -2.34
C GLU A 88 -12.45 -15.29 -2.84
N ALA A 89 -11.18 -15.69 -2.77
CA ALA A 89 -10.72 -17.02 -3.14
C ALA A 89 -11.08 -18.11 -2.10
N GLY A 90 -11.75 -17.76 -1.00
CA GLY A 90 -12.10 -18.67 0.09
C GLY A 90 -10.88 -19.26 0.81
N ARG A 91 -9.76 -18.51 0.85
CA ARG A 91 -8.51 -18.90 1.53
C ARG A 91 -8.43 -18.37 2.96
N ILE A 92 -9.29 -17.41 3.31
CA ILE A 92 -9.53 -16.91 4.66
C ILE A 92 -11.02 -16.68 4.86
N ASP A 93 -11.45 -16.77 6.11
CA ASP A 93 -12.76 -16.35 6.57
C ASP A 93 -12.70 -14.89 7.06
N ASP A 94 -13.85 -14.26 7.30
CA ASP A 94 -13.90 -12.96 7.98
C ASP A 94 -13.29 -13.07 9.39
N GLY A 95 -12.62 -12.01 9.83
CA GLY A 95 -11.91 -11.95 11.10
C GLY A 95 -10.60 -11.16 11.03
N THR A 96 -9.88 -11.14 12.15
CA THR A 96 -8.56 -10.51 12.27
C THR A 96 -7.47 -11.54 12.07
N HIS A 97 -6.58 -11.27 11.13
CA HIS A 97 -5.45 -12.12 10.74
C HIS A 97 -4.13 -11.45 11.07
N GLY A 98 -3.20 -12.21 11.66
CA GLY A 98 -1.82 -11.78 11.80
C GLY A 98 -1.07 -11.88 10.47
N LEU A 99 -0.37 -10.81 10.09
CA LEU A 99 0.43 -10.72 8.87
C LEU A 99 1.87 -10.29 9.19
N ALA A 100 2.84 -11.18 8.97
CA ALA A 100 4.25 -10.86 9.12
C ALA A 100 4.76 -10.02 7.94
N THR A 101 5.44 -8.91 8.23
CA THR A 101 6.04 -7.97 7.25
C THR A 101 7.53 -7.74 7.56
N ASN A 102 8.20 -6.79 6.90
CA ASN A 102 9.56 -6.38 7.28
C ASN A 102 9.59 -5.45 8.51
N VAL A 103 8.46 -4.82 8.86
CA VAL A 103 8.33 -3.95 10.04
C VAL A 103 7.75 -4.66 11.26
N GLY A 104 7.53 -5.97 11.18
CA GLY A 104 6.93 -6.79 12.25
C GLY A 104 5.59 -7.41 11.84
N VAL A 105 4.90 -8.00 12.81
CA VAL A 105 3.56 -8.56 12.61
C VAL A 105 2.51 -7.46 12.80
N ILE A 106 1.64 -7.30 11.81
CA ILE A 106 0.50 -6.39 11.85
C ILE A 106 -0.81 -7.17 11.85
N GLU A 107 -1.88 -6.53 12.31
CA GLU A 107 -3.24 -7.08 12.25
C GLU A 107 -3.96 -6.54 11.00
N VAL A 108 -4.59 -7.46 10.26
CA VAL A 108 -5.44 -7.16 9.11
C VAL A 108 -6.81 -7.79 9.34
N THR A 109 -7.86 -6.99 9.33
CA THR A 109 -9.23 -7.46 9.54
C THR A 109 -9.98 -7.51 8.23
N VAL A 110 -10.57 -8.66 7.92
CA VAL A 110 -11.54 -8.83 6.83
C VAL A 110 -12.93 -8.85 7.44
N ASP A 111 -13.82 -8.01 6.94
CA ASP A 111 -15.19 -7.87 7.43
C ASP A 111 -16.13 -7.49 6.28
N GLU A 112 -17.07 -8.38 5.94
CA GLU A 112 -18.12 -8.15 4.94
C GLU A 112 -17.60 -7.55 3.61
N GLY A 113 -16.51 -8.10 3.09
CA GLY A 113 -15.90 -7.66 1.82
C GLY A 113 -15.02 -6.41 1.93
N SER A 114 -14.83 -5.86 3.12
CA SER A 114 -13.87 -4.79 3.41
C SER A 114 -12.62 -5.35 4.06
N VAL A 115 -11.48 -4.68 3.83
CA VAL A 115 -10.21 -5.02 4.47
C VAL A 115 -9.69 -3.80 5.22
N TRP A 116 -9.39 -3.99 6.49
CA TRP A 116 -8.85 -2.98 7.40
C TRP A 116 -7.44 -3.38 7.82
N MET A 117 -6.56 -2.39 7.96
CA MET A 117 -5.18 -2.58 8.39
C MET A 117 -4.86 -1.54 9.45
N THR A 118 -4.31 -1.98 10.58
CA THR A 118 -3.78 -1.06 11.58
C THR A 118 -2.46 -0.49 11.10
N GLN A 119 -2.32 0.83 11.15
CA GLN A 119 -1.06 1.54 10.93
C GLN A 119 -0.56 2.11 12.25
N ASP A 120 0.70 2.59 12.26
CA ASP A 120 1.24 3.29 13.41
C ASP A 120 0.44 4.56 13.72
N ASP A 121 0.51 5.00 14.98
CA ASP A 121 -0.05 6.29 15.39
C ASP A 121 0.52 7.42 14.52
N ALA A 122 -0.38 8.29 14.06
CA ALA A 122 0.00 9.38 13.19
C ALA A 122 0.93 10.37 13.91
N VAL A 123 2.11 10.59 13.34
CA VAL A 123 3.01 11.68 13.72
C VAL A 123 2.78 12.83 12.75
N VAL A 124 2.32 13.96 13.28
CA VAL A 124 2.04 15.18 12.50
C VAL A 124 2.85 16.34 13.06
N GLU A 125 3.63 16.97 12.20
CA GLU A 125 4.49 18.10 12.54
C GLU A 125 4.22 19.24 11.56
N THR A 126 3.84 20.42 12.08
CA THR A 126 3.62 21.60 11.24
C THR A 126 4.95 22.10 10.71
N VAL A 127 4.99 22.48 9.44
CA VAL A 127 6.19 23.00 8.78
C VAL A 127 6.00 24.44 8.34
N ASP A 128 7.03 25.25 8.58
CA ASP A 128 7.07 26.63 8.12
C ASP A 128 7.70 26.68 6.72
N LEU A 129 6.86 26.55 5.70
CA LEU A 129 7.24 26.63 4.30
C LEU A 129 6.53 27.79 3.60
N ASP A 130 7.25 28.45 2.70
CA ASP A 130 6.67 29.49 1.86
C ASP A 130 5.63 28.88 0.92
N HIS A 131 4.37 29.33 1.06
CA HIS A 131 3.25 28.80 0.27
C HIS A 131 3.39 29.15 -1.21
N GLY A 132 4.06 30.26 -1.55
CA GLY A 132 4.36 30.61 -2.93
C GLY A 132 5.28 29.59 -3.59
N ARG A 133 6.33 29.16 -2.89
CA ARG A 133 7.24 28.11 -3.34
C ARG A 133 6.56 26.76 -3.46
N VAL A 134 5.71 26.39 -2.50
CA VAL A 134 4.95 25.13 -2.56
C VAL A 134 4.01 25.13 -3.76
N ALA A 135 3.27 26.23 -3.97
CA ALA A 135 2.38 26.39 -5.12
C ALA A 135 3.14 26.30 -6.46
N GLU A 136 4.31 26.93 -6.56
CA GLU A 136 5.17 26.86 -7.75
C GLU A 136 5.57 25.41 -8.08
N VAL A 137 6.01 24.64 -7.09
CA VAL A 137 6.41 23.23 -7.27
C VAL A 137 5.23 22.35 -7.68
N LEU A 138 4.04 22.63 -7.13
CA LEU A 138 2.81 21.91 -7.46
C LEU A 138 2.16 22.39 -8.77
N GLY A 139 2.64 23.49 -9.37
CA GLY A 139 2.00 24.11 -10.53
C GLY A 139 0.62 24.69 -10.22
N ALA A 140 0.37 25.10 -8.97
CA ALA A 140 -0.89 25.64 -8.49
C ALA A 140 -0.84 27.17 -8.34
N ASP A 141 -2.01 27.82 -8.31
CA ASP A 141 -2.12 29.23 -7.91
C ASP A 141 -1.92 29.33 -6.39
N PRO A 142 -1.00 30.17 -5.86
CA PRO A 142 -0.81 30.36 -4.43
C PRO A 142 -2.09 30.68 -3.64
N ALA A 143 -3.11 31.26 -4.28
CA ALA A 143 -4.40 31.51 -3.66
C ALA A 143 -5.15 30.23 -3.28
N THR A 144 -4.93 29.10 -3.98
CA THR A 144 -5.59 27.82 -3.65
C THR A 144 -5.03 27.17 -2.39
N LEU A 145 -3.85 27.59 -1.93
CA LEU A 145 -3.21 27.07 -0.72
C LEU A 145 -3.54 27.90 0.53
N ARG A 146 -4.39 28.93 0.39
CA ARG A 146 -4.77 29.84 1.48
C ARG A 146 -6.22 29.65 1.86
N ASP A 147 -6.56 30.04 3.08
CA ASP A 147 -7.93 30.04 3.61
C ASP A 147 -8.62 28.66 3.47
N VAL A 148 -7.85 27.56 3.55
CA VAL A 148 -8.34 26.18 3.46
C VAL A 148 -8.83 25.72 4.83
N GLY A 149 -10.15 25.65 5.01
CA GLY A 149 -10.74 25.48 6.36
C GLY A 149 -10.36 26.66 7.26
N ALA A 150 -10.53 26.53 8.58
CA ALA A 150 -10.06 27.56 9.53
C ALA A 150 -8.53 27.50 9.70
N ASP A 151 -7.79 27.74 8.61
CA ASP A 151 -6.32 27.83 8.52
C ASP A 151 -5.57 26.52 8.80
N LEU A 152 -5.84 25.46 8.02
CA LEU A 152 -5.04 24.24 8.10
C LEU A 152 -3.58 24.49 7.68
N PRO A 153 -2.58 24.14 8.51
CA PRO A 153 -1.18 24.38 8.21
C PRO A 153 -0.63 23.38 7.19
N LEU A 154 0.47 23.76 6.53
CA LEU A 154 1.36 22.78 5.92
C LEU A 154 1.95 21.92 7.04
N ALA A 155 1.93 20.60 6.86
CA ALA A 155 2.45 19.68 7.85
C ALA A 155 3.08 18.46 7.19
N THR A 156 4.11 17.89 7.79
CA THR A 156 4.48 16.50 7.51
C THR A 156 3.58 15.59 8.33
N ALA A 157 3.02 14.55 7.70
CA ALA A 157 2.26 13.51 8.38
C ALA A 157 2.83 12.14 8.02
N SER A 158 2.94 11.25 9.00
CA SER A 158 3.43 9.89 8.81
C SER A 158 2.70 8.90 9.72
N THR A 159 2.42 7.73 9.18
CA THR A 159 2.04 6.49 9.89
C THR A 159 2.99 5.35 9.50
N GLY A 160 4.21 5.72 9.05
CA GLY A 160 5.25 4.83 8.55
C GLY A 160 6.10 5.52 7.48
N LEU A 161 5.45 5.97 6.39
CA LEU A 161 6.08 6.79 5.34
C LEU A 161 5.58 8.24 5.45
N GLY A 162 6.53 9.19 5.55
CA GLY A 162 6.22 10.60 5.72
C GLY A 162 5.86 11.29 4.41
N TYR A 163 4.79 12.09 4.44
CA TYR A 163 4.34 12.92 3.34
C TYR A 163 4.21 14.38 3.78
N LEU A 164 4.50 15.31 2.86
CA LEU A 164 4.09 16.71 3.02
C LEU A 164 2.61 16.81 2.67
N VAL A 165 1.78 17.12 3.67
CA VAL A 165 0.37 17.41 3.51
C VAL A 165 0.21 18.88 3.17
N VAL A 166 -0.38 19.15 2.01
CA VAL A 166 -0.64 20.49 1.50
C VAL A 166 -2.16 20.65 1.39
N PRO A 167 -2.82 21.33 2.34
CA PRO A 167 -4.24 21.64 2.23
C PRO A 167 -4.48 22.52 1.01
N VAL A 168 -5.50 22.18 0.21
CA VAL A 168 -5.90 22.95 -0.98
C VAL A 168 -7.38 23.28 -0.91
N ASN A 169 -7.74 24.50 -1.33
CA ASN A 169 -9.12 24.91 -1.51
C ASN A 169 -9.59 24.53 -2.92
N PHE A 170 -10.86 24.16 -3.04
CA PHE A 170 -11.53 24.02 -4.32
C PHE A 170 -12.32 25.31 -4.56
N LEU A 171 -11.84 26.16 -5.49
CA LEU A 171 -12.65 27.23 -6.08
C LEU A 171 -13.47 26.68 -7.25
#